data_AF-A0A379VX28-F1
#
_entry.id   AF-A0A379VX28-F1
#
_cell.length_a   1.000
_cell.length_b   1.000
_cell.length_c   1.000
_cell.angle_alpha   90.00
_cell.angle_beta   90.00
_cell.angle_gamma   90.00
#
_symmetry.space_group_name_H-M   'P 1'
#
loop_
_entity.id
_entity.type
_entity.pdbx_description
1 polymer ?
#
loop_
_entity_poly.entity_id
_entity_poly.type
_entity_poly.pdbx_seq_one_letter_code
_entity_poly.pdbx_strand_id
1 'polypeptide(L)'
;MLFYRRWYLKRLSLAREIARGITHNEFTVHYQPVFNVKHGSCGGVEALMRWPQPDGRFITPDIFITAAENEGMIIPLSRHLFELIAHDAIKLDCTG
;
A
#
# COMPACT_ATOMS: atom_id res chain seq x y z
N MET A 1 -0.87 0.14 -18.61
CA MET A 1 -0.54 1.33 -19.44
C MET A 1 -1.63 2.39 -19.51
N LEU A 2 -2.94 2.06 -19.52
CA LEU A 2 -4.03 3.07 -19.55
C LEU A 2 -4.28 3.83 -18.23
N PHE A 3 -4.01 3.22 -17.08
CA PHE A 3 -4.21 3.86 -15.76
C PHE A 3 -3.20 4.95 -15.44
N TYR A 4 -1.94 4.69 -15.78
CA TYR A 4 -0.82 5.62 -15.57
C TYR A 4 -1.13 7.00 -16.15
N ARG A 5 -1.68 7.03 -17.37
CA ARG A 5 -2.10 8.25 -18.05
C ARG A 5 -3.22 8.99 -17.32
N ARG A 6 -4.22 8.29 -16.78
CA ARG A 6 -5.38 8.96 -16.14
C ARG A 6 -5.03 9.54 -14.76
N TRP A 7 -4.08 8.94 -14.05
CA TRP A 7 -3.53 9.46 -12.79
C TRP A 7 -2.60 10.66 -13.03
N TYR A 8 -1.68 10.58 -14.00
CA TYR A 8 -0.80 11.71 -14.35
C TYR A 8 -1.52 12.88 -15.03
N LEU A 9 -2.59 12.62 -15.79
CA LEU A 9 -3.32 13.67 -16.53
C LEU A 9 -4.41 14.38 -15.70
N LYS A 10 -4.80 13.83 -14.54
CA LYS A 10 -5.65 14.57 -13.61
C LYS A 10 -4.81 15.71 -13.05
N ARG A 11 -5.20 16.96 -13.33
CA ARG A 11 -4.60 18.20 -12.75
C ARG A 11 -4.83 18.35 -11.23
N LEU A 12 -5.01 17.25 -10.52
CA LEU A 12 -5.17 17.20 -9.06
C LEU A 12 -3.80 16.82 -8.49
N SER A 13 -3.34 17.52 -7.45
CA SER A 13 -2.12 17.15 -6.74
C SER A 13 -2.26 15.73 -6.22
N LEU A 14 -1.30 14.86 -6.57
CA LEU A 14 -1.33 13.47 -6.13
C LEU A 14 -1.11 13.38 -4.63
N ALA A 15 -0.36 14.33 -4.03
CA ALA A 15 -0.26 14.45 -2.59
C ALA A 15 -1.61 14.68 -1.92
N ARG A 16 -2.50 15.49 -2.51
CA ARG A 16 -3.87 15.68 -1.97
C ARG A 16 -4.69 14.41 -2.04
N GLU A 17 -4.58 13.65 -3.13
CA GLU A 17 -5.29 12.37 -3.26
C GLU A 17 -4.75 11.34 -2.25
N ILE A 18 -3.43 11.27 -2.06
CA ILE A 18 -2.81 10.39 -1.06
C ILE A 18 -3.25 10.79 0.36
N ALA A 19 -3.20 12.09 0.68
CA ALA A 19 -3.67 12.60 1.97
C ALA A 19 -5.14 12.26 2.20
N ARG A 20 -6.00 12.47 1.19
CA ARG A 20 -7.42 12.07 1.25
C ARG A 20 -7.55 10.57 1.50
N GLY A 21 -6.82 9.74 0.75
CA GLY A 21 -6.86 8.28 0.90
C GLY A 21 -6.50 7.84 2.32
N ILE A 22 -5.49 8.47 2.92
CA ILE A 22 -5.11 8.25 4.33
C ILE A 22 -6.26 8.65 5.26
N THR A 23 -6.80 9.86 5.13
CA THR A 23 -7.86 10.35 6.05
C THR A 23 -9.17 9.57 5.94
N HIS A 24 -9.44 8.97 4.78
CA HIS A 24 -10.66 8.18 4.54
C HIS A 24 -10.44 6.67 4.71
N ASN A 25 -9.27 6.24 5.20
CA ASN A 25 -8.92 4.82 5.36
C ASN A 25 -9.13 4.00 4.07
N GLU A 26 -8.74 4.58 2.92
CA GLU A 26 -8.88 3.93 1.61
C GLU A 26 -7.76 2.91 1.35
N PHE A 27 -6.69 2.91 2.15
CA PHE A 27 -5.58 1.98 2.01
C PHE A 27 -5.82 0.69 2.80
N THR A 28 -5.38 -0.43 2.23
CA THR A 28 -5.38 -1.74 2.88
C THR A 28 -4.00 -2.38 2.75
N VAL A 29 -3.74 -3.46 3.50
CA VAL A 29 -2.48 -4.20 3.45
C VAL A 29 -2.76 -5.65 3.10
N HIS A 30 -2.01 -6.19 2.14
CA HIS A 30 -1.96 -7.62 1.87
C HIS A 30 -0.67 -8.18 2.43
N TYR A 31 -0.69 -9.39 2.97
CA TYR A 31 0.50 -10.04 3.55
C TYR A 31 0.91 -11.23 2.70
N GLN A 32 2.17 -11.27 2.30
CA GLN A 32 2.74 -12.37 1.53
C GLN A 32 3.75 -13.14 2.39
N PRO A 33 3.53 -14.45 2.67
CA PRO A 33 4.50 -15.26 3.41
C PRO A 33 5.87 -15.33 2.73
N VAL A 34 6.92 -15.26 3.54
CA VAL A 34 8.31 -15.39 3.11
C VAL A 34 8.90 -16.65 3.74
N PHE A 35 9.24 -17.64 2.91
CA PHE A 35 9.75 -18.93 3.39
C PHE A 35 11.27 -19.00 3.41
N ASN A 36 11.82 -19.57 4.47
CA ASN A 36 13.22 -19.96 4.53
C ASN A 36 13.41 -21.29 3.81
N VAL A 37 14.01 -21.25 2.62
CA VAL A 37 14.21 -22.43 1.76
C VAL A 37 15.10 -23.49 2.42
N LYS A 38 16.06 -23.09 3.28
CA LYS A 38 16.97 -24.04 3.95
C LYS A 38 16.28 -24.83 5.05
N HIS A 39 15.33 -24.21 5.75
CA HIS A 39 14.68 -24.79 6.92
C HIS A 39 13.23 -25.22 6.67
N GLY A 40 12.66 -24.93 5.50
CA GLY A 40 11.29 -25.28 5.14
C GLY A 40 10.22 -24.61 6.01
N SER A 41 10.57 -23.55 6.73
CA SER A 41 9.70 -22.83 7.66
C SER A 41 9.44 -21.40 7.19
N CYS A 42 8.31 -20.84 7.60
CA CYS A 42 8.00 -19.46 7.34
C CYS A 42 8.89 -18.55 8.21
N GLY A 43 9.60 -17.62 7.56
CA GLY A 43 10.48 -16.66 8.21
C GLY A 43 9.80 -15.32 8.55
N GLY A 44 8.59 -15.10 8.05
CA GLY A 44 7.81 -13.89 8.27
C GLY A 44 6.87 -13.58 7.10
N VAL A 45 6.35 -12.36 7.06
CA VAL A 45 5.48 -11.87 5.99
C VAL A 45 5.98 -10.54 5.44
N GLU A 46 5.79 -10.33 4.14
CA GLU A 46 5.93 -9.03 3.48
C GLU A 46 4.59 -8.30 3.49
N ALA A 47 4.56 -7.07 4.01
CA ALA A 47 3.39 -6.21 4.03
C ALA A 47 3.33 -5.37 2.74
N LEU A 48 2.29 -5.58 1.95
CA LEU A 48 2.12 -5.00 0.62
C LEU A 48 0.90 -4.07 0.62
N MET A 49 1.15 -2.76 0.68
CA MET A 49 0.09 -1.75 0.66
C MET A 49 -0.71 -1.81 -0.65
N ARG A 50 -2.03 -1.63 -0.53
CA ARG A 50 -3.00 -1.61 -1.62
C ARG A 50 -3.87 -0.37 -1.49
N TRP A 51 -4.22 0.21 -2.63
CA TRP A 51 -5.14 1.34 -2.70
C TRP A 51 -6.33 0.97 -3.60
N PRO A 52 -7.36 0.31 -3.05
CA PRO A 52 -8.59 0.02 -3.77
C PRO A 52 -9.30 1.29 -4.25
N GLN A 53 -10.07 1.15 -5.33
CA GLN A 53 -10.91 2.19 -5.90
C GLN A 53 -12.38 1.75 -5.82
N PRO A 54 -13.34 2.70 -5.83
CA PRO A 54 -14.77 2.37 -5.78
C PRO A 54 -15.26 1.44 -6.90
N ASP A 55 -14.53 1.38 -8.02
CA ASP A 55 -14.83 0.51 -9.15
C ASP A 55 -14.26 -0.92 -9.00
N GLY A 56 -13.73 -1.27 -7.83
CA GLY A 56 -13.19 -2.59 -7.51
C GLY A 56 -11.76 -2.83 -8.01
N ARG A 57 -11.12 -1.84 -8.64
CA ARG A 57 -9.74 -1.94 -9.12
C ARG A 57 -8.76 -1.37 -8.10
N PHE A 58 -7.49 -1.68 -8.24
CA PHE A 58 -6.42 -1.10 -7.43
C PHE A 58 -5.62 -0.07 -8.22
N ILE A 59 -5.22 1.01 -7.57
CA ILE A 59 -4.11 1.83 -8.05
C ILE A 59 -2.83 1.04 -7.75
N THR A 60 -2.00 0.88 -8.77
CA THR A 60 -0.75 0.12 -8.64
C THR A 60 0.22 0.85 -7.71
N PRO A 61 0.94 0.12 -6.82
CA PRO A 61 1.98 0.68 -5.95
C PRO A 61 2.94 1.62 -6.66
N ASP A 62 3.44 1.25 -7.84
CA ASP A 62 4.37 2.08 -8.62
C ASP A 62 3.85 3.48 -8.93
N ILE A 63 2.51 3.66 -9.04
CA ILE A 63 1.92 4.99 -9.31
C ILE A 63 1.92 5.83 -8.04
N PHE A 64 1.35 5.30 -6.95
CA PHE A 64 1.14 6.13 -5.76
C PHE A 64 2.39 6.23 -4.89
N ILE A 65 3.30 5.25 -4.92
CA ILE A 65 4.60 5.33 -4.22
C ILE A 65 5.47 6.37 -4.90
N THR A 66 5.62 6.32 -6.22
CA THR A 66 6.36 7.35 -6.98
C THR A 66 5.79 8.74 -6.75
N ALA A 67 4.47 8.87 -6.71
CA ALA A 67 3.81 10.14 -6.39
C ALA A 67 4.10 10.59 -4.94
N ALA A 68 4.08 9.66 -3.99
CA ALA A 68 4.38 9.95 -2.59
C ALA A 68 5.83 10.42 -2.40
N GLU A 69 6.78 9.81 -3.09
CA GLU A 69 8.19 10.20 -3.07
C GLU A 69 8.39 11.59 -3.68
N ASN A 70 7.84 11.81 -4.88
CA ASN A 70 8.02 13.07 -5.63
C ASN A 70 7.32 14.27 -4.97
N GLU A 71 6.18 14.06 -4.30
CA GLU A 71 5.41 15.13 -3.65
C GLU A 71 5.59 15.16 -2.12
N GLY A 72 6.56 14.43 -1.56
CA GLY A 72 6.90 14.48 -0.12
C GLY A 72 5.91 13.80 0.83
N MET A 73 5.00 12.98 0.31
CA MET A 73 4.00 12.22 1.08
C MET A 73 4.47 10.84 1.52
N ILE A 74 5.70 10.42 1.16
CA ILE A 74 6.20 9.08 1.52
C ILE A 74 6.25 8.85 3.04
N ILE A 75 6.62 9.87 3.82
CA ILE A 75 6.67 9.76 5.28
C ILE A 75 5.26 9.59 5.89
N PRO A 76 4.27 10.46 5.59
CA PRO A 76 2.88 10.24 6.00
C PRO A 76 2.33 8.87 5.59
N LEU A 77 2.60 8.44 4.35
CA LEU A 77 2.10 7.18 3.83
C LEU A 77 2.70 5.97 4.55
N SER A 78 4.02 5.98 4.82
CA SER A 78 4.69 4.93 5.58
C SER A 78 4.19 4.86 7.03
N ARG A 79 3.92 6.01 7.67
CA ARG A 79 3.33 6.02 9.02
C ARG A 79 1.96 5.37 9.02
N HIS A 80 1.12 5.71 8.06
CA HIS A 80 -0.20 5.11 7.91
C HIS A 80 -0.10 3.60 7.66
N LEU A 81 0.87 3.14 6.84
CA LEU A 81 1.14 1.71 6.67
C LEU A 81 1.45 1.01 8.00
N PHE A 82 2.29 1.60 8.85
CA PHE A 82 2.61 1.02 10.16
C PHE A 82 1.40 0.97 11.09
N GLU A 83 0.50 1.95 11.03
CA GLU A 83 -0.75 1.94 11.80
C GLU A 83 -1.66 0.78 11.36
N LEU A 84 -1.80 0.55 10.05
CA LEU A 84 -2.53 -0.59 9.49
C LEU A 84 -1.91 -1.92 9.92
N ILE A 85 -0.58 -2.05 9.83
CA ILE A 85 0.13 -3.26 10.25
C ILE A 85 -0.05 -3.51 11.75
N ALA A 86 0.04 -2.47 12.59
CA ALA A 86 -0.16 -2.60 14.03
C ALA A 86 -1.59 -3.08 14.36
N HIS A 87 -2.59 -2.67 13.59
CA HIS A 87 -3.96 -3.16 13.72
C HIS A 87 -4.10 -4.64 13.33
N ASP A 88 -3.41 -5.06 12.27
CA ASP A 88 -3.49 -6.42 11.74
C ASP A 88 -2.62 -7.41 12.51
N ALA A 89 -1.56 -6.95 13.18
CA ALA A 89 -0.49 -7.78 13.76
C ALA A 89 -0.97 -8.92 14.67
N ILE A 90 -2.08 -8.74 15.38
CA ILE A 90 -2.67 -9.75 16.28
C ILE A 90 -3.21 -10.97 15.49
N LYS A 91 -3.48 -10.80 14.20
CA LYS A 91 -4.07 -11.82 13.32
C LYS A 91 -3.07 -12.42 12.33
N LEU A 92 -1.83 -11.92 12.31
CA LEU A 92 -0.83 -12.39 11.36
C LEU A 92 -0.30 -13.75 11.79
N ASP A 93 -0.78 -14.80 11.13
CA ASP A 93 -0.10 -16.07 11.10
C ASP A 93 0.60 -16.29 9.75
N CYS A 94 1.82 -16.80 9.85
CA CYS A 94 2.70 -17.14 8.77
C CYS A 94 2.32 -18.47 8.09
N THR A 95 1.36 -19.19 8.67
CA THR A 95 0.95 -20.55 8.27
C THR A 95 -0.36 -20.64 7.49
N GLY A 96 -1.09 -19.52 7.33
CA GLY A 96 -2.38 -19.46 6.62
C GLY A 96 -3.58 -19.53 7.54
#